data_AF-A0A2V8VSB9-F1
#
_entry.id   AF-A0A2V8VSB9-F1
#
_cell.length_a   1.000
_cell.length_b   1.000
_cell.length_c   1.000
_cell.angle_alpha   90.00
_cell.angle_beta   90.00
_cell.angle_gamma   90.00
#
_symmetry.space_group_name_H-M   'P 1'
#
loop_
_entity.id
_entity.type
_entity.pdbx_description
1 polymer ?
#
loop_
_entity_poly.entity_id
_entity_poly.type
_entity_poly.pdbx_seq_one_letter_code
_entity_poly.pdbx_strand_id
1 'polypeptide(L)'
;MFEQILWWMEIATEAFILLRSINARLYGKYLAFFIYLSAVLLIDLLRFCVLTLHPNVYAPLYWYTQFLHAGIGYAVILEIYRQTLNNSPGVARIARTFLWGVLAAVILKVTWNAVSGPVWSPGTTSAELERDLRTVQAILLAGIIALIAYYVVATGRNLKGIIFGYSAYIYASVVSLAFGALPGYGLRPGWRLVQPIAYLAALLIWGCTLWSYSPNPAAETESKIDRDYKLIAEQTRRALSRARSFFKMGGEL
;
A
#
# COMPACT_ATOMS: atom_id res chain seq x y z
N MET A 1 2.33 28.26 12.84
CA MET A 1 3.81 28.21 12.75
C MET A 1 4.34 26.78 12.77
N PHE A 2 4.03 25.95 13.78
CA PHE A 2 4.53 24.56 13.83
C PHE A 2 4.13 23.70 12.61
N GLU A 3 2.87 23.75 12.18
CA GLU A 3 2.40 23.03 10.98
C GLU A 3 3.15 23.44 9.70
N GLN A 4 3.49 24.73 9.56
CA GLN A 4 4.28 25.22 8.42
C GLN A 4 5.72 24.72 8.46
N ILE A 5 6.33 24.65 9.66
CA ILE A 5 7.69 24.12 9.83
C ILE A 5 7.71 22.64 9.45
N LEU A 6 6.72 21.86 9.92
CA LEU A 6 6.59 20.44 9.54
C LEU A 6 6.46 20.27 8.02
N TRP A 7 5.58 21.05 7.39
CA TRP A 7 5.36 20.97 5.96
C TRP A 7 6.64 21.28 5.15
N TRP A 8 7.39 22.33 5.53
CA TRP A 8 8.68 22.63 4.90
C TRP A 8 9.73 21.54 5.12
N MET A 9 9.76 20.93 6.32
CA MET A 9 10.67 19.81 6.59
C MET A 9 10.33 18.59 5.74
N GLU A 10 9.04 18.28 5.53
CA GLU A 10 8.58 17.19 4.66
C GLU A 10 9.04 17.43 3.21
N ILE A 11 8.72 18.59 2.63
CA ILE A 11 9.13 18.98 1.27
C ILE A 11 10.65 18.89 1.09
N ALA A 12 11.41 19.44 2.04
CA ALA A 12 12.88 19.42 1.99
C ALA A 12 13.43 17.99 2.05
N THR A 13 12.86 17.14 2.90
CA THR A 13 13.30 15.74 3.07
C THR A 13 12.94 14.90 1.85
N GLU A 14 11.75 15.09 1.27
CA GLU A 14 11.34 14.44 0.01
C GLU A 14 12.27 14.79 -1.15
N ALA A 15 12.51 16.09 -1.36
CA ALA A 15 13.40 16.57 -2.40
C ALA A 15 14.81 15.99 -2.23
N PHE A 16 15.30 15.95 -0.98
CA PHE A 16 16.60 15.35 -0.65
C PHE A 16 16.65 13.86 -0.98
N ILE A 17 15.64 13.08 -0.60
CA ILE A 17 15.56 11.64 -0.90
C ILE A 17 15.53 11.41 -2.42
N LEU A 18 14.74 12.20 -3.17
CA LEU A 18 14.65 12.08 -4.62
C LEU A 18 16.00 12.38 -5.30
N LEU A 19 16.63 13.51 -4.97
CA LEU A 19 17.94 13.89 -5.48
C LEU A 19 19.00 12.82 -5.18
N ARG A 20 19.03 12.34 -3.94
CA ARG A 20 19.96 11.28 -3.52
C ARG A 20 19.72 9.97 -4.27
N SER A 21 18.47 9.64 -4.55
CA SER A 21 18.06 8.39 -5.22
C SER A 21 18.37 8.39 -6.71
N ILE A 22 18.28 9.55 -7.37
CA ILE A 22 18.75 9.76 -8.74
C ILE A 22 20.25 9.47 -8.82
N ASN A 23 21.04 10.07 -7.91
CA ASN A 23 22.49 9.85 -7.84
C ASN A 23 22.85 8.38 -7.55
N ALA A 24 22.03 7.69 -6.74
CA ALA A 24 22.19 6.26 -6.43
C ALA A 24 21.70 5.31 -7.55
N ARG A 25 21.09 5.82 -8.62
CA ARG A 25 20.41 5.04 -9.68
C ARG A 25 19.36 4.06 -9.13
N LEU A 26 18.74 4.39 -8.00
CA LEU A 26 17.70 3.56 -7.36
C LEU A 26 16.35 3.64 -8.09
N TYR A 27 16.14 4.70 -8.87
CA TYR A 27 14.88 4.98 -9.57
C TYR A 27 14.42 3.80 -10.45
N GLY A 28 15.35 3.11 -11.11
CA GLY A 28 15.03 1.97 -11.97
C GLY A 28 14.62 0.69 -11.24
N LYS A 29 14.83 0.60 -9.92
CA LYS A 29 14.50 -0.60 -9.13
C LYS A 29 13.14 -0.49 -8.43
N TYR A 30 12.77 0.70 -7.97
CA TYR A 30 11.53 0.99 -7.26
C TYR A 30 10.77 2.14 -7.95
N LEU A 31 10.47 1.96 -9.23
CA LEU A 31 9.93 2.98 -10.11
C LEU A 31 8.59 3.54 -9.58
N ALA A 32 7.67 2.67 -9.14
CA ALA A 32 6.37 3.13 -8.69
C ALA A 32 6.48 3.94 -7.39
N PHE A 33 7.34 3.52 -6.47
CA PHE A 33 7.63 4.27 -5.25
C PHE A 33 8.21 5.67 -5.55
N PHE A 34 9.15 5.78 -6.47
CA PHE A 34 9.73 7.09 -6.79
C PHE A 34 8.80 7.98 -7.62
N ILE A 35 7.95 7.41 -8.48
CA ILE A 35 6.85 8.15 -9.13
C ILE A 35 5.89 8.69 -8.06
N TYR A 36 5.51 7.84 -7.09
CA TYR A 36 4.70 8.25 -5.95
C TYR A 36 5.35 9.43 -5.21
N LEU A 37 6.61 9.28 -4.78
CA LEU A 37 7.30 10.32 -4.02
C LEU A 37 7.45 11.63 -4.80
N SER A 38 7.71 11.55 -6.11
CA SER A 38 7.77 12.73 -6.98
C SER A 38 6.40 13.39 -7.13
N ALA A 39 5.33 12.60 -7.24
CA ALA A 39 3.97 13.13 -7.30
C ALA A 39 3.56 13.79 -5.98
N VAL A 40 3.94 13.23 -4.82
CA VAL A 40 3.69 13.85 -3.51
C VAL A 40 4.35 15.22 -3.45
N LEU A 41 5.64 15.31 -3.74
CA LEU A 41 6.38 16.57 -3.74
C LEU A 41 5.72 17.64 -4.64
N LEU A 42 5.34 17.25 -5.86
CA LEU A 42 4.67 18.17 -6.80
C LEU A 42 3.29 18.61 -6.29
N ILE A 43 2.51 17.69 -5.72
CA ILE A 43 1.20 18.00 -5.13
C ILE A 43 1.35 18.95 -3.94
N ASP A 44 2.35 18.76 -3.09
CA ASP A 44 2.55 19.58 -1.90
C ASP A 44 3.05 20.98 -2.26
N LEU A 45 3.95 21.10 -3.25
CA LEU A 45 4.31 22.40 -3.83
C LEU A 45 3.10 23.10 -4.46
N LEU A 46 2.28 22.37 -5.21
CA LEU A 46 1.06 22.93 -5.83
C LEU A 46 0.08 23.43 -4.76
N ARG A 47 -0.18 22.61 -3.72
CA ARG A 47 -1.05 22.97 -2.59
C ARG A 47 -0.54 24.19 -1.86
N PHE A 48 0.77 24.28 -1.63
CA PHE A 48 1.40 25.44 -0.99
C PHE A 48 1.20 26.72 -1.82
N CYS A 49 1.45 26.65 -3.13
CA CYS A 49 1.22 27.77 -4.05
C CYS A 49 -0.24 28.20 -4.05
N VAL A 50 -1.19 27.27 -4.13
CA VAL A 50 -2.62 27.59 -4.15
C VAL A 50 -3.11 28.13 -2.81
N LEU A 51 -2.61 27.61 -1.68
CA LEU A 51 -2.94 28.14 -0.36
C LEU A 51 -2.52 29.61 -0.23
N THR A 52 -1.37 29.96 -0.81
CA THR A 52 -0.80 31.32 -0.73
C THR A 52 -1.48 32.28 -1.71
N LEU A 53 -1.75 31.85 -2.94
CA LEU A 53 -2.28 32.71 -4.01
C LEU A 53 -3.81 32.76 -4.05
N HIS A 54 -4.48 31.63 -3.81
CA HIS A 54 -5.92 31.45 -3.98
C HIS A 54 -6.53 30.56 -2.87
N PRO A 55 -6.60 31.05 -1.62
CA PRO A 55 -7.06 30.25 -0.48
C PRO A 55 -8.50 29.72 -0.65
N ASN A 56 -9.35 30.42 -1.42
CA ASN A 56 -10.73 30.01 -1.69
C ASN A 56 -10.84 28.70 -2.52
N VAL A 57 -9.80 28.36 -3.29
CA VAL A 57 -9.77 27.16 -4.14
C VAL A 57 -9.01 26.01 -3.46
N TYR A 58 -8.34 26.28 -2.34
CA TYR A 58 -7.53 25.28 -1.65
C TYR A 58 -8.34 24.07 -1.19
N ALA A 59 -9.51 24.29 -0.59
CA ALA A 59 -10.34 23.20 -0.06
C ALA A 59 -10.76 22.17 -1.12
N PRO A 60 -11.36 22.53 -2.27
CA PRO A 60 -11.67 21.54 -3.31
C PRO A 60 -10.42 20.90 -3.91
N LEU A 61 -9.35 21.68 -4.17
CA LEU A 61 -8.10 21.16 -4.70
C LEU A 61 -7.45 20.12 -3.77
N TYR A 62 -7.50 20.36 -2.46
CA TYR A 62 -7.00 19.46 -1.44
C TYR A 62 -7.64 18.07 -1.58
N TRP A 63 -8.98 18.01 -1.68
CA TRP A 63 -9.68 16.73 -1.81
C TRP A 63 -9.37 15.99 -3.12
N TYR A 64 -9.31 16.70 -4.26
CA TYR A 64 -8.94 16.07 -5.53
C TYR A 64 -7.51 15.51 -5.51
N THR A 65 -6.57 16.29 -4.95
CA THR A 65 -5.18 15.87 -4.85
C THR A 65 -5.00 14.74 -3.83
N GLN A 66 -5.80 14.69 -2.75
CA GLN A 66 -5.79 13.56 -1.81
C GLN A 66 -6.27 12.28 -2.49
N PHE A 67 -7.34 12.36 -3.28
CA PHE A 67 -7.83 11.22 -4.05
C PHE A 67 -6.78 10.72 -5.04
N LEU A 68 -6.14 11.63 -5.80
CA LEU A 68 -5.06 11.28 -6.71
C LEU A 68 -3.89 10.61 -5.97
N HIS A 69 -3.50 11.16 -4.83
CA HIS A 69 -2.44 10.62 -3.98
C HIS A 69 -2.77 9.20 -3.47
N ALA A 70 -4.01 8.96 -3.03
CA ALA A 70 -4.49 7.64 -2.67
C ALA A 70 -4.42 6.68 -3.87
N GLY A 71 -4.84 7.12 -5.06
CA GLY A 71 -4.75 6.34 -6.30
C GLY A 71 -3.32 5.91 -6.64
N ILE A 72 -2.37 6.86 -6.67
CA ILE A 72 -0.95 6.60 -6.95
C ILE A 72 -0.35 5.66 -5.89
N GLY A 73 -0.81 5.77 -4.64
CA GLY A 73 -0.41 4.88 -3.56
C GLY A 73 -0.65 3.38 -3.83
N TYR A 74 -1.64 3.02 -4.66
CA TYR A 74 -1.83 1.62 -5.05
C TYR A 74 -0.71 1.10 -5.96
N ALA A 75 -0.09 1.98 -6.77
CA ALA A 75 1.06 1.60 -7.58
C ALA A 75 2.24 1.17 -6.69
N VAL A 76 2.42 1.83 -5.55
CA VAL A 76 3.43 1.44 -4.54
C VAL A 76 3.12 0.06 -3.96
N ILE A 77 1.87 -0.21 -3.62
CA ILE A 77 1.45 -1.53 -3.11
C ILE A 77 1.68 -2.62 -4.15
N LEU A 78 1.34 -2.36 -5.42
CA LEU A 78 1.57 -3.30 -6.51
C LEU A 78 3.07 -3.54 -6.75
N GLU A 79 3.90 -2.52 -6.60
CA GLU A 79 5.35 -2.67 -6.67
C GLU A 79 5.90 -3.49 -5.49
N ILE A 80 5.46 -3.20 -4.27
CA ILE A 80 5.80 -4.00 -3.08
C ILE A 80 5.41 -5.46 -3.31
N TYR A 81 4.17 -5.69 -3.76
CA TYR A 81 3.65 -7.01 -4.09
C TYR A 81 4.53 -7.71 -5.13
N ARG A 82 4.82 -7.05 -6.26
CA ARG A 82 5.62 -7.60 -7.35
C ARG A 82 7.02 -7.95 -6.88
N GLN A 83 7.68 -7.03 -6.17
CA GLN A 83 9.06 -7.22 -5.71
C GLN A 83 9.19 -8.29 -4.62
N THR A 84 8.20 -8.39 -3.73
CA THR A 84 8.17 -9.40 -2.67
C THR A 84 7.92 -10.80 -3.24
N LEU A 85 6.99 -10.92 -4.19
CA LEU A 85 6.48 -12.20 -4.64
C LEU A 85 7.16 -12.74 -5.90
N ASN A 86 8.06 -11.96 -6.51
CA ASN A 86 8.83 -12.39 -7.68
C ASN A 86 9.61 -13.69 -7.41
N ASN A 87 10.02 -13.91 -6.16
CA ASN A 87 10.81 -15.06 -5.74
C ASN A 87 9.96 -16.23 -5.22
N SER A 88 8.62 -16.12 -5.19
CA SER A 88 7.75 -17.14 -4.58
C SER A 88 6.42 -17.27 -5.33
N PRO A 89 6.37 -18.05 -6.42
CA PRO A 89 5.19 -18.17 -7.27
C PRO A 89 3.98 -18.77 -6.55
N GLY A 90 4.20 -19.63 -5.53
CA GLY A 90 3.13 -20.15 -4.67
C GLY A 90 2.44 -19.05 -3.87
N VAL A 91 3.22 -18.19 -3.19
CA VAL A 91 2.70 -17.04 -2.43
C VAL A 91 1.97 -16.08 -3.38
N ALA A 92 2.52 -15.89 -4.59
CA ALA A 92 1.95 -15.02 -5.62
C ALA A 92 0.53 -15.43 -6.06
N ARG A 93 0.17 -16.71 -5.99
CA ARG A 93 -1.22 -17.15 -6.30
C ARG A 93 -2.17 -16.75 -5.19
N ILE A 94 -1.83 -17.06 -3.94
CA ILE A 94 -2.65 -16.74 -2.76
C ILE A 94 -2.88 -15.22 -2.69
N ALA A 95 -1.80 -14.46 -2.86
CA ALA A 95 -1.85 -13.02 -2.78
C ALA A 95 -2.67 -12.42 -3.94
N ARG A 96 -2.69 -13.04 -5.14
CA ARG A 96 -3.54 -12.62 -6.26
C ARG A 96 -5.01 -12.87 -5.97
N THR A 97 -5.35 -14.02 -5.40
CA THR A 97 -6.72 -14.32 -4.95
C THR A 97 -7.17 -13.33 -3.89
N PHE A 98 -6.31 -13.02 -2.93
CA PHE A 98 -6.58 -11.98 -1.93
C PHE A 98 -6.81 -10.60 -2.56
N LEU A 99 -5.95 -10.19 -3.50
CA LEU A 99 -6.10 -8.92 -4.24
C LEU A 99 -7.44 -8.84 -4.98
N TRP A 100 -7.84 -9.90 -5.69
CA TRP A 100 -9.13 -9.96 -6.37
C TRP A 100 -10.31 -9.92 -5.40
N GLY A 101 -10.21 -10.60 -4.26
CA GLY A 101 -11.23 -10.55 -3.20
C GLY A 101 -11.41 -9.13 -2.65
N VAL A 102 -10.29 -8.44 -2.38
CA VAL A 102 -10.32 -7.05 -1.92
C VAL A 102 -10.90 -6.13 -2.99
N LEU A 103 -10.48 -6.27 -4.26
CA LEU A 103 -11.02 -5.46 -5.36
C LEU A 103 -12.54 -5.64 -5.51
N ALA A 104 -13.01 -6.89 -5.46
CA ALA A 104 -14.44 -7.19 -5.51
C ALA A 104 -15.21 -6.53 -4.36
N ALA A 105 -14.67 -6.57 -3.13
CA ALA A 105 -15.27 -5.90 -1.98
C ALA A 105 -15.35 -4.38 -2.14
N VAL A 106 -14.32 -3.74 -2.72
CA VAL A 106 -14.33 -2.30 -3.00
C VAL A 106 -15.37 -1.94 -4.04
N ILE A 107 -15.42 -2.67 -5.17
CA ILE A 107 -16.41 -2.42 -6.23
C ILE A 107 -17.82 -2.60 -5.67
N LEU A 108 -18.05 -3.64 -4.86
CA LEU A 108 -19.35 -3.88 -4.24
C LEU A 108 -19.75 -2.73 -3.32
N LYS A 109 -18.84 -2.25 -2.48
CA LYS A 109 -19.08 -1.12 -1.57
C LYS A 109 -19.36 0.19 -2.33
N VAL A 110 -18.56 0.51 -3.34
CA VAL A 110 -18.75 1.72 -4.16
C VAL A 110 -20.10 1.67 -4.89
N THR A 111 -20.44 0.53 -5.50
CA THR A 111 -21.73 0.32 -6.16
C THR A 111 -22.88 0.45 -5.18
N TRP A 112 -22.76 -0.14 -3.99
CA TRP A 112 -23.78 -0.04 -2.93
C TRP A 112 -24.01 1.41 -2.50
N ASN A 113 -22.94 2.17 -2.26
CA ASN A 113 -23.04 3.57 -1.87
C ASN A 113 -23.65 4.43 -3.00
N ALA A 114 -23.33 4.14 -4.26
CA ALA A 114 -23.91 4.84 -5.41
C ALA A 114 -25.42 4.63 -5.56
N VAL A 115 -25.93 3.46 -5.17
CA VAL A 115 -27.36 3.11 -5.25
C VAL A 115 -28.15 3.58 -4.02
N SER A 116 -27.52 3.61 -2.85
CA SER A 116 -28.20 3.90 -1.56
C SER A 116 -28.01 5.31 -1.02
N GLY A 117 -27.07 6.10 -1.56
CA GLY A 117 -26.70 7.41 -1.03
C GLY A 117 -27.63 8.56 -1.47
N PRO A 118 -28.08 9.43 -0.55
CA PRO A 118 -28.76 10.67 -0.92
C PRO A 118 -27.78 11.70 -1.52
N VAL A 119 -28.29 12.57 -2.40
CA VAL A 119 -27.65 13.69 -3.13
C VAL A 119 -26.11 13.81 -3.02
N TRP A 120 -25.45 13.58 -4.15
CA TRP A 120 -24.00 13.64 -4.33
C TRP A 120 -23.42 15.03 -3.97
N SER A 121 -22.75 15.15 -2.82
CA SER A 121 -21.95 16.32 -2.48
C SER A 121 -20.47 16.02 -2.76
N PRO A 122 -19.80 16.78 -3.66
CA PRO A 122 -18.43 16.47 -4.08
C PRO A 122 -17.43 16.40 -2.91
N GLY A 123 -17.59 17.23 -1.88
CA GLY A 123 -16.67 17.28 -0.74
C GLY A 123 -16.80 16.08 0.20
N THR A 124 -18.02 15.71 0.58
CA THR A 124 -18.25 14.57 1.49
C THR A 124 -17.97 13.25 0.79
N THR A 125 -18.40 13.11 -0.47
CA THR A 125 -18.12 11.91 -1.26
C THR A 125 -16.62 11.68 -1.46
N SER A 126 -15.84 12.74 -1.71
CA SER A 126 -14.38 12.61 -1.89
C SER A 126 -13.69 12.18 -0.60
N ALA A 127 -14.09 12.72 0.55
CA ALA A 127 -13.53 12.36 1.85
C ALA A 127 -13.85 10.91 2.25
N GLU A 128 -15.09 10.47 2.02
CA GLU A 128 -15.52 9.09 2.29
C GLU A 128 -14.79 8.10 1.38
N LEU A 129 -14.69 8.43 0.09
CA LEU A 129 -13.98 7.60 -0.89
C LEU A 129 -12.49 7.52 -0.58
N GLU A 130 -11.85 8.63 -0.19
CA GLU A 130 -10.46 8.62 0.28
C GLU A 130 -10.29 7.67 1.47
N ARG A 131 -11.12 7.81 2.51
CA ARG A 131 -11.08 6.94 3.70
C ARG A 131 -11.21 5.47 3.30
N ASP A 132 -12.13 5.16 2.40
CA ASP A 132 -12.35 3.80 1.93
C ASP A 132 -11.13 3.26 1.18
N LEU A 133 -10.56 4.05 0.26
CA LEU A 133 -9.34 3.67 -0.45
C LEU A 133 -8.15 3.46 0.50
N ARG A 134 -7.93 4.37 1.46
CA ARG A 134 -6.87 4.22 2.47
C ARG A 134 -7.07 2.98 3.34
N THR A 135 -8.31 2.67 3.71
CA THR A 135 -8.64 1.46 4.48
C THR A 135 -8.29 0.20 3.68
N VAL A 136 -8.62 0.19 2.39
CA VAL A 136 -8.26 -0.90 1.49
C VAL A 136 -6.75 -1.04 1.35
N GLN A 137 -6.02 0.08 1.20
CA GLN A 137 -4.55 0.07 1.19
C GLN A 137 -3.99 -0.53 2.48
N ALA A 138 -4.55 -0.18 3.64
CA ALA A 138 -4.14 -0.73 4.93
C ALA A 138 -4.40 -2.23 5.04
N ILE A 139 -5.54 -2.73 4.55
CA ILE A 139 -5.86 -4.16 4.49
C ILE A 139 -4.90 -4.90 3.56
N LEU A 140 -4.62 -4.34 2.37
CA LEU A 140 -3.69 -4.93 1.42
C LEU A 140 -2.28 -5.03 1.99
N LEU A 141 -1.79 -3.97 2.64
CA LEU A 141 -0.49 -3.95 3.30
C LEU A 141 -0.43 -4.93 4.47
N ALA A 142 -1.47 -5.00 5.30
CA ALA A 142 -1.58 -6.01 6.36
C ALA A 142 -1.46 -7.43 5.79
N GLY A 143 -2.20 -7.72 4.71
CA GLY A 143 -2.16 -9.02 4.04
C GLY A 143 -0.75 -9.35 3.51
N ILE A 144 -0.10 -8.40 2.84
CA ILE A 144 1.28 -8.58 2.35
C ILE A 144 2.26 -8.82 3.50
N ILE A 145 2.18 -8.02 4.57
CA ILE A 145 3.05 -8.16 5.75
C ILE A 145 2.82 -9.53 6.41
N ALA A 146 1.56 -9.95 6.57
CA ALA A 146 1.22 -11.25 7.11
C ALA A 146 1.79 -12.39 6.25
N LEU A 147 1.71 -12.30 4.92
CA LEU A 147 2.30 -13.28 4.01
C LEU A 147 3.84 -13.31 4.11
N ILE A 148 4.49 -12.14 4.17
CA ILE A 148 5.95 -12.04 4.33
C ILE A 148 6.37 -12.68 5.65
N ALA A 149 5.68 -12.37 6.74
CA ALA A 149 5.99 -12.88 8.07
C ALA A 149 5.73 -14.39 8.18
N TYR A 150 4.57 -14.86 7.69
CA TYR A 150 4.16 -16.26 7.78
C TYR A 150 5.03 -17.19 6.92
N TYR A 151 5.41 -16.74 5.71
CA TYR A 151 6.24 -17.53 4.79
C TYR A 151 7.72 -17.20 4.86
N VAL A 152 8.13 -16.31 5.77
CA VAL A 152 9.52 -15.90 5.98
C VAL A 152 10.18 -15.46 4.66
N VAL A 153 9.46 -14.62 3.89
CA VAL A 153 9.93 -14.18 2.58
C VAL A 153 11.13 -13.25 2.76
N ALA A 154 12.27 -13.66 2.23
CA ALA A 154 13.52 -12.91 2.34
C ALA A 154 13.38 -11.57 1.60
N THR A 155 13.39 -10.48 2.35
CA THR A 155 13.14 -9.13 1.84
C THR A 155 14.38 -8.26 2.10
N GLY A 156 14.87 -7.56 1.07
CA GLY A 156 16.03 -6.66 1.18
C GLY A 156 15.72 -5.43 2.03
N ARG A 157 16.77 -4.76 2.53
CA ARG A 157 16.65 -3.58 3.41
C ARG A 157 15.79 -2.47 2.78
N ASN A 158 16.01 -2.16 1.51
CA ASN A 158 15.32 -1.10 0.79
C ASN A 158 13.81 -1.39 0.70
N LEU A 159 13.44 -2.62 0.35
CA LEU A 159 12.03 -3.02 0.27
C LEU A 159 11.37 -3.07 1.66
N LYS A 160 12.06 -3.55 2.70
CA LYS A 160 11.58 -3.48 4.09
C LYS A 160 11.31 -2.03 4.52
N GLY A 161 12.21 -1.11 4.18
CA GLY A 161 12.05 0.31 4.45
C GLY A 161 10.84 0.93 3.77
N ILE A 162 10.64 0.62 2.48
CA ILE A 162 9.45 1.05 1.73
C ILE A 162 8.18 0.52 2.40
N ILE A 163 8.11 -0.79 2.66
CA ILE A 163 6.96 -1.42 3.33
C ILE A 163 6.68 -0.76 4.67
N PHE A 164 7.69 -0.64 5.54
CA PHE A 164 7.51 -0.14 6.89
C PHE A 164 7.08 1.34 6.90
N GLY A 165 7.79 2.21 6.17
CA GLY A 165 7.45 3.63 6.10
C GLY A 165 6.07 3.86 5.46
N TYR A 166 5.78 3.14 4.37
CA TYR A 166 4.49 3.29 3.69
C TYR A 166 3.32 2.78 4.54
N SER A 167 3.48 1.64 5.20
CA SER A 167 2.50 1.13 6.16
C SER A 167 2.27 2.08 7.32
N ALA A 168 3.33 2.63 7.94
CA ALA A 168 3.20 3.58 9.03
C ALA A 168 2.35 4.80 8.63
N TYR A 169 2.63 5.38 7.47
CA TYR A 169 1.86 6.50 6.91
C TYR A 169 0.39 6.12 6.62
N ILE A 170 0.14 4.96 5.98
CA ILE A 170 -1.21 4.53 5.63
C ILE A 170 -2.04 4.24 6.88
N TYR A 171 -1.51 3.52 7.87
CA TYR A 171 -2.23 3.25 9.12
C TYR A 171 -2.51 4.55 9.89
N ALA A 172 -1.54 5.45 9.97
CA ALA A 172 -1.75 6.77 10.58
C ALA A 172 -2.84 7.57 9.84
N SER A 173 -2.89 7.48 8.51
CA SER A 173 -3.93 8.14 7.70
C SER A 173 -5.31 7.55 7.96
N VAL A 174 -5.43 6.21 7.99
CA VAL A 174 -6.71 5.53 8.31
C VAL A 174 -7.19 5.88 9.72
N VAL A 175 -6.30 5.84 10.70
CA VAL A 175 -6.58 6.24 12.07
C VAL A 175 -7.01 7.71 12.11
N SER A 176 -6.28 8.59 11.45
CA SER A 176 -6.60 10.03 11.40
C SER A 176 -8.01 10.29 10.84
N LEU A 177 -8.36 9.63 9.73
CA LEU A 177 -9.67 9.74 9.09
C LEU A 177 -10.79 9.10 9.92
N ALA A 178 -10.54 7.95 10.56
CA ALA A 178 -11.54 7.26 11.39
C ALA A 178 -11.94 8.11 12.61
N PHE A 179 -10.97 8.68 13.31
CA PHE A 179 -11.22 9.56 14.45
C PHE A 179 -11.69 10.95 14.03
N GLY A 180 -11.29 11.44 12.85
CA GLY A 180 -11.80 12.69 12.28
C GLY A 180 -13.30 12.66 11.98
N ALA A 181 -13.85 11.47 11.72
CA ALA A 181 -15.29 11.27 11.52
C ALA A 181 -16.11 11.22 12.83
N LEU A 182 -15.46 11.13 14.00
CA LEU A 182 -16.15 11.09 15.29
C LEU A 182 -16.52 12.52 15.77
N PRO A 183 -17.76 12.75 16.24
CA PRO A 183 -18.16 14.04 16.79
C PRO A 183 -17.23 14.47 17.94
N GLY A 184 -16.68 15.69 17.86
CA GLY A 184 -15.83 16.28 18.91
C GLY A 184 -14.34 15.88 18.90
N TYR A 185 -13.93 14.87 18.12
CA TYR A 185 -12.52 14.44 18.05
C TYR A 185 -11.70 15.19 17.00
N GLY A 186 -12.31 15.61 15.88
CA GLY A 186 -11.63 16.40 14.83
C GLY A 186 -11.14 17.80 15.26
N LEU A 187 -11.59 18.26 16.44
CA LEU A 187 -11.19 19.54 17.03
C LEU A 187 -10.02 19.42 18.01
N ARG A 188 -9.55 18.21 18.34
CA ARG A 188 -8.39 18.05 19.23
C ARG A 188 -7.10 18.42 18.49
N PRO A 189 -6.34 19.44 18.94
CA PRO A 189 -5.18 19.96 18.21
C PRO A 189 -4.13 18.90 17.91
N GLY A 190 -3.89 17.97 18.84
CA GLY A 190 -2.88 16.92 18.67
C GLY A 190 -3.20 15.91 17.55
N TRP A 191 -4.48 15.72 17.23
CA TRP A 191 -4.88 14.73 16.23
C TRP A 191 -4.53 15.15 14.80
N ARG A 192 -4.50 16.46 14.54
CA ARG A 192 -4.12 17.03 13.24
C ARG A 192 -2.64 16.78 12.90
N LEU A 193 -1.81 16.52 13.92
CA LEU A 193 -0.38 16.30 13.77
C LEU A 193 -0.01 14.83 13.54
N VAL A 194 -0.92 13.88 13.78
CA VAL A 194 -0.63 12.44 13.68
C VAL A 194 -0.17 12.06 12.28
N GLN A 195 -0.89 12.52 11.25
CA GLN A 195 -0.57 12.19 9.86
C GLN A 195 0.72 12.86 9.37
N PRO A 196 0.97 14.17 9.56
CA PRO A 196 2.26 14.80 9.25
C PRO A 196 3.44 14.13 9.96
N ILE A 197 3.33 13.88 11.27
CA ILE A 197 4.41 13.24 12.04
C ILE A 197 4.69 11.83 11.52
N ALA A 198 3.65 11.04 11.22
CA ALA A 198 3.81 9.71 10.66
C ALA A 198 4.43 9.75 9.25
N TYR A 199 4.11 10.76 8.45
CA TYR A 199 4.68 10.95 7.13
C TYR A 199 6.16 11.35 7.22
N LEU A 200 6.50 12.32 8.08
CA LEU A 200 7.90 12.68 8.36
C LEU A 200 8.70 11.47 8.87
N ALA A 201 8.13 10.67 9.77
CA ALA A 201 8.76 9.43 10.22
C ALA A 201 8.99 8.45 9.05
N ALA A 202 8.03 8.30 8.14
CA ALA A 202 8.18 7.49 6.93
C ALA A 202 9.30 8.03 6.01
N LEU A 203 9.39 9.35 5.82
CA LEU A 203 10.47 9.99 5.07
C LEU A 203 11.84 9.69 5.70
N LEU A 204 11.97 9.78 7.02
CA LEU A 204 13.21 9.44 7.71
C LEU A 204 13.58 7.95 7.53
N ILE A 205 12.60 7.05 7.66
CA ILE A 205 12.79 5.62 7.40
C ILE A 205 13.29 5.40 5.97
N TRP A 206 12.67 6.03 4.98
CA TRP A 206 13.08 5.92 3.58
C TRP A 206 14.46 6.51 3.34
N GLY A 207 14.78 7.67 3.93
CA GLY A 207 16.09 8.30 3.86
C GLY A 207 17.21 7.39 4.37
N CYS A 208 16.98 6.71 5.50
CA CYS A 208 17.95 5.76 6.05
C CYS A 208 18.04 4.46 5.25
N THR A 209 16.90 3.88 4.89
CA THR A 209 16.85 2.53 4.28
C THR A 209 17.21 2.54 2.80
N LEU A 210 16.90 3.62 2.09
CA LEU A 210 17.22 3.84 0.68
C LEU A 210 18.55 4.57 0.48
N TRP A 211 19.32 4.83 1.54
CA TRP A 211 20.60 5.53 1.45
C TRP A 211 21.59 4.83 0.51
N SER A 212 21.61 3.51 0.52
CA SER A 212 22.37 2.70 -0.44
C SER A 212 21.52 1.53 -0.93
N TYR A 213 21.78 1.13 -2.17
CA TYR A 213 21.11 -0.04 -2.74
C TYR A 213 21.58 -1.31 -2.02
N SER A 214 20.62 -2.03 -1.44
CA SER A 214 20.80 -3.41 -1.00
C SER A 214 19.94 -4.29 -1.89
N PRO A 215 20.50 -5.21 -2.70
CA PRO A 215 19.71 -6.15 -3.47
C PRO A 215 18.85 -7.02 -2.54
N ASN A 216 17.73 -7.52 -3.06
CA ASN A 216 16.95 -8.51 -2.34
C ASN A 216 17.77 -9.81 -2.27
N PRO A 217 17.86 -10.46 -1.09
CA PRO A 217 18.54 -11.74 -0.97
C PRO A 217 17.91 -12.75 -1.93
N ALA A 218 18.74 -13.59 -2.55
CA ALA A 218 18.25 -14.73 -3.31
C ALA A 218 17.51 -15.68 -2.35
N ALA A 219 16.46 -16.35 -2.82
CA ALA A 219 15.77 -17.34 -2.02
C ALA A 219 16.70 -18.55 -1.85
N GLU A 220 17.44 -18.61 -0.74
CA GLU A 220 18.40 -19.68 -0.44
C GLU A 220 17.72 -21.01 -0.05
N THR A 221 16.39 -21.03 0.09
CA THR A 221 15.66 -22.23 0.51
C THR A 221 14.37 -22.34 -0.27
N GLU A 222 14.09 -23.54 -0.78
CA GLU A 222 12.79 -23.91 -1.35
C GLU A 222 11.68 -23.43 -0.41
N SER A 223 10.83 -22.50 -0.88
CA SER A 223 9.89 -21.81 0.01
C SER A 223 9.00 -22.85 0.70
N LYS A 224 8.64 -22.62 1.97
CA LYS A 224 7.75 -23.53 2.70
C LYS A 224 6.48 -23.85 1.91
N ILE A 225 5.96 -22.89 1.14
CA ILE A 225 4.83 -23.10 0.24
C ILE A 225 5.14 -24.08 -0.87
N ASP A 226 6.29 -23.97 -1.53
CA ASP A 226 6.61 -24.88 -2.63
C ASP A 226 6.73 -26.31 -2.10
N ARG A 227 7.24 -26.48 -0.88
CA ARG A 227 7.23 -27.77 -0.18
C ARG A 227 5.81 -28.24 0.15
N ASP A 228 5.00 -27.41 0.79
CA ASP A 228 3.61 -27.74 1.16
C ASP A 228 2.75 -28.05 -0.07
N TYR A 229 2.93 -27.27 -1.14
CA TYR A 229 2.25 -27.47 -2.42
C TYR A 229 2.67 -28.78 -3.07
N LYS A 230 3.97 -29.11 -3.09
CA LYS A 230 4.45 -30.41 -3.58
C LYS A 230 3.84 -31.56 -2.78
N LEU A 231 3.79 -31.44 -1.45
CA LEU A 231 3.17 -32.45 -0.58
C LEU A 231 1.69 -32.65 -0.89
N ILE A 232 0.92 -31.56 -1.00
CA ILE A 232 -0.51 -31.62 -1.32
C ILE A 232 -0.71 -32.19 -2.74
N ALA A 233 0.05 -31.71 -3.73
CA ALA A 233 -0.05 -32.19 -5.10
C ALA A 233 0.26 -33.70 -5.22
N GLU A 234 1.27 -34.18 -4.49
CA GLU A 234 1.58 -35.61 -4.42
C GLU A 234 0.47 -36.42 -3.74
N GLN A 235 -0.07 -35.92 -2.63
CA GLN A 235 -1.20 -36.57 -1.95
C GLN A 235 -2.43 -36.64 -2.85
N THR A 236 -2.80 -35.55 -3.53
CA THR A 236 -3.91 -35.51 -4.47
C THR A 236 -3.68 -36.45 -5.66
N ARG A 237 -2.46 -36.49 -6.21
CA ARG A 237 -2.11 -37.40 -7.31
C ARG A 237 -2.21 -38.87 -6.89
N ARG A 238 -1.78 -39.22 -5.67
CA ARG A 238 -1.92 -40.57 -5.10
C ARG A 238 -3.39 -40.92 -4.83
N ALA A 239 -4.20 -39.97 -4.37
CA ALA A 239 -5.63 -40.19 -4.17
C ALA A 239 -6.36 -40.43 -5.50
N LEU A 240 -6.08 -39.61 -6.52
CA LEU A 240 -6.62 -39.77 -7.88
C LEU A 240 -6.18 -41.07 -8.53
N SER A 241 -4.92 -41.50 -8.36
CA SER A 241 -4.45 -42.77 -8.92
C SER A 241 -5.16 -43.97 -8.29
N ARG A 242 -5.42 -43.94 -6.97
CA ARG A 242 -6.21 -44.99 -6.29
C ARG A 242 -7.66 -45.01 -6.75
N ALA A 243 -8.30 -43.85 -6.85
CA ALA A 243 -9.67 -43.76 -7.37
C ALA A 243 -9.76 -44.34 -8.80
N ARG A 244 -8.79 -44.01 -9.66
CA ARG A 244 -8.73 -44.55 -11.03
C ARG A 244 -8.51 -46.06 -11.07
N SER A 245 -7.72 -46.64 -10.17
CA SER A 245 -7.56 -48.10 -10.09
C SER A 245 -8.84 -48.81 -9.67
N PHE A 246 -9.61 -48.23 -8.75
CA PHE A 246 -10.91 -48.81 -8.35
C PHE A 246 -11.92 -48.80 -9.51
N PHE A 247 -12.01 -47.71 -10.27
CA PHE A 247 -12.90 -47.65 -11.44
C PHE A 247 -12.52 -48.65 -12.54
N LYS A 248 -11.23 -48.96 -12.70
CA LYS A 248 -10.79 -49.94 -13.71
C LYS A 248 -11.12 -51.38 -13.30
N MET A 249 -11.12 -51.70 -12.00
CA MET A 249 -11.49 -53.02 -11.50
C MET A 249 -13.01 -53.23 -11.40
N GLY A 250 -13.79 -52.16 -11.21
CA GLY A 250 -15.26 -52.23 -11.13
C GLY A 250 -16.00 -52.36 -12.47
N GLY A 251 -15.29 -52.34 -13.60
CA GLY A 251 -15.86 -52.48 -14.95
C GLY A 251 -15.75 -53.88 -15.56
N GLU A 252 -15.26 -54.87 -14.82
CA GLU A 252 -15.17 -56.28 -15.23
C GLU A 252 -16.21 -57.19 -14.55
N LEU A 253 -17.25 -56.60 -13.93
CA LEU A 253 -18.44 -57.29 -13.43
C LEU A 253 -19.61 -57.07 -14.38
#